data_AF-A0AB39L5W7-F1
#
_entry.id   AF-A0AB39L5W7-F1
#
_cell.length_a   1.000
_cell.length_b   1.000
_cell.length_c   1.000
_cell.angle_alpha   90.00
_cell.angle_beta   90.00
_cell.angle_gamma   90.00
#
_symmetry.space_group_name_H-M   'P 1'
#
loop_
_entity.id
_entity.type
_entity.pdbx_description
1 polymer ?
#
loop_
_entity_poly.entity_id
_entity_poly.type
_entity_poly.pdbx_seq_one_letter_code
_entity_poly.pdbx_strand_id
1 'polypeptide(L)'
;MPPSPSPSPIDVIVHSDPAAWWQMLAPYAPLLAAVIAGWIAWKALKQRSLADNRAEWWRRAQWALDASMSAEPRRREMGQQAIDRLGQSPLAGPEDLDFLEIGTEDALEDADAARHAEAMAMERTTGRKSARTDAGIQPSNRPASVSPEDRRVQIAAAKARITLDERRGLATPDWIVALSLEKPE
;
A
#
# COMPACT_ATOMS: atom_id res chain seq x y z
N MET A 1 -85.40 52.97 -43.45
CA MET A 1 -84.51 51.98 -42.82
C MET A 1 -83.09 52.29 -43.29
N PRO A 2 -82.21 52.81 -42.41
CA PRO A 2 -80.81 53.04 -42.76
C PRO A 2 -80.07 51.69 -42.90
N PRO A 3 -79.17 51.53 -43.90
CA PRO A 3 -78.41 50.30 -44.07
C PRO A 3 -77.44 50.11 -42.89
N SER A 4 -77.38 48.89 -42.37
CA SER A 4 -76.40 48.51 -41.33
C SER A 4 -74.97 48.72 -41.86
N PRO A 5 -74.05 49.33 -41.07
CA PRO A 5 -72.68 49.50 -41.50
C PRO A 5 -72.00 48.14 -41.67
N SER A 6 -71.27 47.97 -42.77
CA SER A 6 -70.46 46.78 -43.03
C SER A 6 -69.39 46.62 -41.95
N PRO A 7 -69.08 45.39 -41.50
CA PRO A 7 -68.08 45.17 -40.45
C PRO A 7 -66.70 45.62 -40.95
N SER A 8 -66.05 46.48 -40.16
CA SER A 8 -64.69 46.94 -40.43
C SER A 8 -63.70 45.79 -40.27
N PRO A 9 -62.82 45.52 -41.25
CA PRO A 9 -61.80 44.49 -41.12
C PRO A 9 -60.85 44.85 -39.97
N ILE A 10 -60.60 43.89 -39.08
CA ILE A 10 -59.60 44.01 -38.02
C ILE A 10 -58.27 43.55 -38.62
N ASP A 11 -57.36 44.49 -38.86
CA ASP A 11 -56.00 44.19 -39.28
C ASP A 11 -55.20 43.61 -38.11
N VAL A 12 -54.96 42.29 -38.15
CA VAL A 12 -54.11 41.59 -37.18
C VAL A 12 -52.67 41.63 -37.69
N ILE A 13 -51.87 42.54 -37.16
CA ILE A 13 -50.43 42.62 -37.45
C ILE A 13 -49.71 41.56 -36.60
N VAL A 14 -49.34 40.43 -37.23
CA VAL A 14 -48.52 39.41 -36.59
C VAL A 14 -47.06 39.89 -36.55
N HIS A 15 -46.59 40.28 -35.36
CA HIS A 15 -45.16 40.53 -35.13
C HIS A 15 -44.45 39.18 -34.97
N SER A 16 -43.76 38.76 -36.02
CA SER A 16 -42.86 37.61 -36.00
C SER A 16 -41.49 38.07 -35.55
N ASP A 17 -41.19 38.03 -34.25
CA ASP A 17 -39.80 38.24 -33.78
C ASP A 17 -38.92 37.10 -34.33
N PRO A 18 -37.74 37.38 -34.93
CA PRO A 18 -36.85 36.34 -35.41
C PRO A 18 -36.43 35.47 -34.23
N ALA A 19 -36.54 34.14 -34.39
CA ALA A 19 -36.20 33.18 -33.36
C ALA A 19 -34.82 33.49 -32.78
N ALA A 20 -34.76 33.80 -31.48
CA ALA A 20 -33.51 34.06 -30.81
C ALA A 20 -32.65 32.78 -30.86
N TRP A 21 -31.37 32.91 -31.20
CA TRP A 21 -30.44 31.79 -31.46
C TRP A 21 -30.42 30.69 -30.38
N TRP A 22 -30.74 31.02 -29.12
CA TRP A 22 -30.82 30.06 -28.02
C TRP A 22 -32.02 29.12 -28.12
N GLN A 23 -33.12 29.53 -28.77
CA GLN A 23 -34.30 28.68 -28.99
C GLN A 23 -33.96 27.48 -29.88
N MET A 24 -33.00 27.64 -30.79
CA MET A 24 -32.48 26.53 -31.59
C MET A 24 -31.69 25.52 -30.75
N LEU A 25 -31.17 25.94 -29.59
CA LEU A 25 -30.38 25.09 -28.69
C LEU A 25 -31.22 24.42 -27.60
N ALA A 26 -32.40 24.97 -27.28
CA ALA A 26 -33.26 24.48 -26.20
C ALA A 26 -33.59 22.97 -26.28
N PRO A 27 -33.88 22.37 -27.44
CA PRO A 27 -34.14 20.92 -27.53
C PRO A 27 -32.94 20.04 -27.16
N TYR A 28 -31.71 20.58 -27.25
CA TYR A 28 -30.48 19.87 -26.92
C TYR A 28 -30.06 20.02 -25.45
N ALA A 29 -30.71 20.91 -24.68
CA ALA A 29 -30.40 21.13 -23.28
C ALA A 29 -30.47 19.84 -22.43
N PRO A 30 -31.47 18.95 -22.58
CA PRO A 30 -31.50 17.69 -21.85
C PRO A 30 -30.34 16.75 -22.19
N LEU A 31 -29.90 16.73 -23.46
CA LEU A 31 -28.75 15.93 -23.88
C LEU A 31 -27.45 16.44 -23.25
N LEU A 32 -27.25 17.76 -23.25
CA LEU A 32 -26.09 18.36 -22.58
C LEU A 32 -26.10 18.06 -21.08
N ALA A 33 -27.25 18.20 -20.43
CA ALA A 33 -27.42 17.87 -19.01
C ALA A 33 -27.11 16.39 -18.73
N ALA A 34 -27.58 15.47 -19.57
CA ALA A 34 -27.32 14.04 -19.44
C ALA A 34 -25.82 13.71 -19.62
N VAL A 35 -25.13 14.35 -20.56
CA VAL A 35 -23.68 14.18 -20.76
C VAL A 35 -22.90 14.66 -19.54
N ILE A 36 -23.24 15.84 -19.01
CA ILE A 36 -22.59 16.38 -17.80
C ILE A 36 -22.85 15.46 -16.60
N ALA A 37 -24.10 15.03 -16.39
CA ALA A 37 -24.45 14.12 -15.31
C ALA A 37 -23.71 12.78 -15.42
N GLY A 38 -23.64 12.21 -16.62
CA GLY A 38 -22.89 10.97 -16.89
C GLY A 38 -21.39 11.13 -16.61
N TRP A 39 -20.79 12.27 -16.99
CA TRP A 39 -19.39 12.55 -16.71
C TRP A 39 -19.10 12.68 -15.21
N ILE A 40 -19.95 13.38 -14.46
CA ILE A 40 -19.84 13.51 -13.00
C ILE A 40 -19.98 12.13 -12.33
N ALA A 41 -20.97 11.34 -12.74
CA ALA A 41 -21.17 9.99 -12.22
C ALA A 41 -19.96 9.09 -12.46
N TRP A 42 -19.37 9.17 -13.67
CA TRP A 42 -18.17 8.41 -13.99
C TRP A 42 -16.96 8.84 -13.13
N LYS A 43 -16.75 10.14 -12.95
CA LYS A 43 -15.69 10.67 -12.07
C LYS A 43 -15.89 10.19 -10.62
N ALA A 44 -17.11 10.24 -10.11
CA ALA A 44 -17.44 9.77 -8.77
C ALA A 44 -17.17 8.27 -8.60
N LEU A 45 -17.56 7.43 -9.57
CA LEU A 45 -17.27 6.00 -9.55
C LEU A 45 -15.76 5.72 -9.57
N LYS A 46 -15.00 6.45 -10.40
CA LYS A 46 -13.55 6.31 -10.44
C LYS A 46 -12.91 6.70 -9.11
N GLN A 47 -13.31 7.82 -8.52
CA GLN A 47 -12.82 8.25 -7.20
C GLN A 47 -13.15 7.23 -6.12
N ARG A 48 -14.39 6.71 -6.11
CA ARG A 48 -14.80 5.67 -5.17
C ARG A 48 -13.97 4.41 -5.30
N SER A 49 -13.72 3.93 -6.53
CA SER A 49 -12.89 2.74 -6.75
C SER A 49 -11.46 2.89 -6.22
N LEU A 50 -10.87 4.09 -6.34
CA LEU A 50 -9.54 4.39 -5.81
C LEU A 50 -9.55 4.43 -4.28
N ALA A 51 -10.58 5.06 -3.69
CA ALA A 51 -10.76 5.11 -2.23
C ALA A 51 -10.96 3.72 -1.64
N ASP A 52 -11.78 2.87 -2.26
CA ASP A 52 -12.06 1.51 -1.82
C ASP A 52 -10.79 0.64 -1.89
N ASN A 53 -10.00 0.76 -2.97
CA ASN A 53 -8.72 0.06 -3.08
C ASN A 53 -7.72 0.48 -2.00
N ARG A 54 -7.65 1.78 -1.67
CA ARG A 54 -6.78 2.29 -0.60
C ARG A 54 -7.26 1.82 0.77
N ALA A 55 -8.57 1.79 1.02
CA ALA A 55 -9.15 1.30 2.27
C ALA A 55 -8.87 -0.20 2.49
N GLU A 56 -9.03 -1.02 1.45
CA GLU A 56 -8.70 -2.45 1.52
C GLU A 56 -7.20 -2.69 1.72
N TRP A 57 -6.35 -1.91 1.04
CA TRP A 57 -4.91 -1.96 1.27
C TRP A 57 -4.57 -1.64 2.73
N TRP A 58 -5.14 -0.57 3.30
CA TRP A 58 -4.87 -0.20 4.69
C TRP A 58 -5.39 -1.23 5.69
N ARG A 59 -6.55 -1.84 5.42
CA ARG A 59 -7.06 -2.94 6.25
C ARG A 59 -6.09 -4.12 6.29
N ARG A 60 -5.45 -4.45 5.16
CA ARG A 60 -4.41 -5.50 5.09
C ARG A 60 -3.13 -5.07 5.81
N ALA A 61 -2.74 -3.79 5.70
CA ALA A 61 -1.59 -3.24 6.42
C ALA A 61 -1.76 -3.29 7.94
N GLN A 62 -2.93 -2.90 8.45
CA GLN A 62 -3.26 -3.02 9.87
C GLN A 62 -3.13 -4.46 10.38
N TRP A 63 -3.66 -5.43 9.62
CA TRP A 63 -3.53 -6.84 9.99
C TRP A 63 -2.08 -7.30 9.96
N ALA A 64 -1.31 -6.91 8.94
CA ALA A 64 0.10 -7.28 8.81
C ALA A 64 0.94 -6.73 9.96
N LEU A 65 0.71 -5.46 10.33
CA LEU A 65 1.36 -4.80 11.47
C LEU A 65 0.99 -5.49 12.79
N ASP A 66 -0.29 -5.71 13.08
CA ASP A 66 -0.71 -6.43 14.30
C ASP A 66 -0.16 -7.87 14.35
N ALA A 67 -0.19 -8.56 13.21
CA ALA A 67 0.37 -9.91 13.10
C ALA A 67 1.87 -9.91 13.36
N SER A 68 2.61 -8.93 12.83
CA SER A 68 4.07 -8.78 12.97
C SER A 68 4.54 -8.53 14.41
N MET A 69 3.62 -8.14 15.30
CA MET A 69 3.88 -7.92 16.73
C MET A 69 3.28 -9.04 17.61
N SER A 70 2.73 -10.08 17.00
CA SER A 70 2.05 -11.16 17.73
C SER A 70 3.02 -11.97 18.58
N ALA A 71 2.60 -12.39 19.78
CA ALA A 71 3.36 -13.32 20.61
C ALA A 71 3.60 -14.69 19.95
N GLU A 72 2.75 -15.10 19.00
CA GLU A 72 2.88 -16.37 18.29
C GLU A 72 3.88 -16.24 17.12
N PRO A 73 5.02 -16.98 17.12
CA PRO A 73 6.08 -16.81 16.11
C PRO A 73 5.58 -17.00 14.68
N ARG A 74 4.70 -17.98 14.46
CA ARG A 74 4.13 -18.25 13.13
C ARG A 74 3.25 -17.12 12.61
N ARG A 75 2.44 -16.50 13.49
CA ARG A 75 1.64 -15.32 13.13
C ARG A 75 2.53 -14.12 12.86
N ARG A 76 3.59 -13.97 13.65
CA ARG A 76 4.63 -12.95 13.45
C ARG A 76 5.30 -13.05 12.09
N GLU A 77 5.72 -14.25 11.71
CA GLU A 77 6.31 -14.53 10.40
C GLU A 77 5.36 -14.17 9.25
N MET A 78 4.08 -14.58 9.35
CA MET A 78 3.07 -14.23 8.35
C MET A 78 2.84 -12.71 8.26
N GLY A 79 2.90 -12.00 9.39
CA GLY A 79 2.86 -10.54 9.42
C GLY A 79 4.02 -9.93 8.64
N GLN A 80 5.26 -10.37 8.90
CA GLN A 80 6.45 -9.89 8.18
C GLN A 80 6.38 -10.17 6.67
N GLN A 81 5.92 -11.36 6.27
CA GLN A 81 5.71 -11.68 4.85
C GLN A 81 4.61 -10.82 4.21
N ALA A 82 3.55 -10.49 4.96
CA ALA A 82 2.52 -9.60 4.47
C ALA A 82 3.03 -8.16 4.31
N ILE A 83 3.87 -7.67 5.23
CA ILE A 83 4.56 -6.39 5.10
C ILE A 83 5.39 -6.34 3.82
N ASP A 84 6.19 -7.35 3.53
CA ASP A 84 6.96 -7.46 2.29
C ASP A 84 6.05 -7.33 1.05
N ARG A 85 4.96 -8.10 1.00
CA ARG A 85 4.01 -8.05 -0.12
C ARG A 85 3.28 -6.71 -0.24
N LEU A 86 2.98 -6.05 0.88
CA LEU A 86 2.32 -4.75 0.89
C LEU A 86 3.28 -3.64 0.44
N GLY A 87 4.56 -3.71 0.80
CA GLY A 87 5.59 -2.78 0.34
C GLY A 87 5.82 -2.82 -1.17
N GLN A 88 5.66 -4.00 -1.80
CA GLN A 88 5.71 -4.17 -3.26
C GLN A 88 4.49 -3.59 -3.99
N SER A 89 3.39 -3.32 -3.27
CA SER A 89 2.14 -2.84 -3.87
C SER A 89 2.29 -1.44 -4.46
N PRO A 90 1.74 -1.14 -5.64
CA PRO A 90 1.69 0.23 -6.16
C PRO A 90 0.81 1.16 -5.31
N LEU A 91 -0.01 0.62 -4.42
CA LEU A 91 -0.83 1.39 -3.47
C LEU A 91 -0.07 1.84 -2.23
N ALA A 92 1.13 1.32 -1.98
CA ALA A 92 1.99 1.78 -0.90
C ALA A 92 2.72 3.05 -1.34
N GLY A 93 2.26 4.18 -0.82
CA GLY A 93 2.89 5.48 -0.96
C GLY A 93 4.12 5.62 -0.04
N PRO A 94 4.92 6.67 -0.19
CA PRO A 94 6.13 6.86 0.61
C PRO A 94 5.86 6.83 2.12
N GLU A 95 4.81 7.53 2.57
CA GLU A 95 4.43 7.56 3.99
C GLU A 95 3.99 6.20 4.53
N ASP A 96 3.38 5.37 3.67
CA ASP A 96 2.97 4.02 4.04
C ASP A 96 4.17 3.10 4.27
N LEU A 97 5.24 3.28 3.48
CA LEU A 97 6.46 2.49 3.61
C LEU A 97 7.16 2.79 4.94
N ASP A 98 7.10 4.03 5.42
CA ASP A 98 7.59 4.41 6.75
C ASP A 98 6.82 3.68 7.86
N PHE A 99 5.49 3.55 7.74
CA PHE A 99 4.70 2.77 8.71
C PHE A 99 5.00 1.26 8.66
N LEU A 100 5.18 0.71 7.46
CA LEU A 100 5.52 -0.69 7.27
C LEU A 100 6.92 -1.02 7.81
N GLU A 101 7.87 -0.08 7.72
CA GLU A 101 9.22 -0.21 8.27
C GLU A 101 9.19 -0.47 9.78
N ILE A 102 8.38 0.30 10.53
CA ILE A 102 8.24 0.16 11.99
C ILE A 102 7.86 -1.28 12.36
N GLY A 103 6.99 -1.93 11.58
CA GLY A 103 6.59 -3.32 11.81
C GLY A 103 7.73 -4.35 11.67
N THR A 104 8.87 -3.97 11.10
CA THR A 104 10.05 -4.84 10.94
C THR A 104 11.10 -4.65 12.03
N GLU A 105 11.04 -3.55 12.78
CA GLU A 105 12.12 -3.10 13.67
C GLU A 105 12.39 -4.09 14.79
N ASP A 106 11.39 -4.48 15.58
CA ASP A 106 11.55 -5.40 16.72
C ASP A 106 12.27 -6.70 16.32
N ALA A 107 11.85 -7.31 15.22
CA ALA A 107 12.46 -8.55 14.74
C ALA A 107 13.91 -8.36 14.28
N LEU A 108 14.24 -7.20 13.71
CA LEU A 108 15.60 -6.88 13.28
C LEU A 108 16.50 -6.49 14.46
N GLU A 109 15.97 -5.80 15.46
CA GLU A 109 16.67 -5.51 16.72
C GLU A 109 17.01 -6.82 17.47
N ASP A 110 16.06 -7.75 17.56
CA ASP A 110 16.30 -9.09 18.13
C ASP A 110 17.40 -9.85 17.35
N ALA A 111 17.41 -9.72 16.02
CA ALA A 111 18.41 -10.36 15.17
C ALA A 111 19.81 -9.76 15.36
N ASP A 112 19.89 -8.43 15.50
CA ASP A 112 21.16 -7.73 15.72
C ASP A 112 21.71 -7.99 17.12
N ALA A 113 20.83 -7.98 18.14
CA ALA A 113 21.19 -8.36 19.51
C ALA A 113 21.73 -9.79 19.59
N ALA A 114 21.10 -10.74 18.88
CA ALA A 114 21.59 -12.11 18.78
C ALA A 114 22.97 -12.18 18.13
N ARG A 115 23.18 -11.49 16.98
CA ARG A 115 24.49 -11.41 16.31
C ARG A 115 25.57 -10.84 17.24
N HIS A 116 25.27 -9.79 17.99
CA HIS A 116 26.18 -9.20 18.96
C HIS A 116 26.53 -10.16 20.10
N ALA A 117 25.54 -10.88 20.64
CA ALA A 117 25.75 -11.87 21.69
C ALA A 117 26.69 -13.01 21.22
N GLU A 118 26.54 -13.45 19.97
CA GLU A 118 27.42 -14.48 19.39
C GLU A 118 28.85 -13.99 19.20
N ALA A 119 29.03 -12.77 18.69
CA ALA A 119 30.36 -12.17 18.54
C ALA A 119 31.09 -12.11 19.89
N MET A 120 30.39 -11.69 20.96
CA MET A 120 30.93 -11.65 22.32
C MET A 120 31.26 -13.04 22.87
N ALA A 121 30.45 -14.06 22.54
CA ALA A 121 30.71 -15.45 22.93
C ALA A 121 31.93 -16.04 22.19
N MET A 122 32.09 -15.72 20.90
CA MET A 122 33.26 -16.09 20.10
C MET A 122 34.54 -15.45 20.62
N GLU A 123 34.51 -14.18 21.01
CA GLU A 123 35.67 -13.50 21.60
C GLU A 123 36.11 -14.15 22.93
N ARG A 124 35.15 -14.40 23.83
CA ARG A 124 35.38 -15.09 25.12
C ARG A 124 35.92 -16.50 24.94
N THR A 125 35.50 -17.20 23.89
CA THR A 125 35.96 -18.55 23.60
C THR A 125 37.31 -18.53 22.88
N THR A 126 37.58 -17.57 22.00
CA THR A 126 38.88 -17.44 21.29
C THR A 126 40.03 -17.16 22.27
N GLY A 127 39.78 -16.40 23.34
CA GLY A 127 40.74 -16.26 24.46
C GLY A 127 40.97 -17.56 25.27
N ARG A 128 40.12 -18.59 25.10
CA ARG A 128 40.17 -19.89 25.81
C ARG A 128 40.54 -21.07 24.90
N LYS A 129 40.41 -20.95 23.58
CA LYS A 129 40.49 -22.05 22.59
C LYS A 129 41.83 -22.09 21.82
N SER A 130 42.96 -21.94 22.50
CA SER A 130 44.25 -22.43 21.95
C SER A 130 44.37 -23.97 22.00
N ALA A 131 43.39 -24.68 22.56
CA ALA A 131 43.38 -26.14 22.63
C ALA A 131 41.96 -26.68 22.46
N ARG A 132 41.68 -27.27 21.29
CA ARG A 132 40.71 -28.35 21.01
C ARG A 132 40.04 -28.11 19.66
N THR A 133 40.70 -28.64 18.64
CA THR A 133 40.13 -28.95 17.33
C THR A 133 39.26 -30.20 17.48
N ASP A 134 38.11 -30.18 16.80
CA ASP A 134 37.49 -31.31 16.08
C ASP A 134 35.98 -31.50 16.36
N ALA A 135 35.23 -31.55 15.25
CA ALA A 135 34.02 -32.33 14.96
C ALA A 135 33.15 -31.59 13.92
N GLY A 136 33.12 -32.13 12.69
CA GLY A 136 32.42 -31.60 11.52
C GLY A 136 30.89 -31.68 11.58
N ILE A 137 30.27 -30.73 12.28
CA ILE A 137 28.88 -30.33 12.07
C ILE A 137 28.94 -29.08 11.18
N GLN A 138 28.23 -29.06 10.04
CA GLN A 138 28.09 -27.82 9.27
C GLN A 138 27.52 -26.75 10.20
N PRO A 139 28.20 -25.61 10.41
CA PRO A 139 27.71 -24.59 11.32
C PRO A 139 26.37 -24.08 10.79
N SER A 140 25.31 -24.20 11.59
CA SER A 140 24.08 -23.44 11.34
C SER A 140 24.46 -21.95 11.34
N ASN A 141 24.12 -21.22 10.28
CA ASN A 141 24.29 -19.75 10.25
C ASN A 141 23.36 -19.04 11.26
N ARG A 142 22.40 -19.76 11.84
CA ARG A 142 21.53 -19.29 12.91
C ARG A 142 22.29 -19.20 14.24
N PRO A 143 22.08 -18.11 14.99
CA PRO A 143 22.59 -18.01 16.34
C PRO A 143 22.11 -19.11 17.29
N ALA A 144 23.01 -19.69 18.08
CA ALA A 144 22.65 -20.77 19.00
C ALA A 144 21.58 -20.36 20.04
N SER A 145 21.50 -19.07 20.36
CA SER A 145 20.56 -18.47 21.31
C SER A 145 19.15 -18.20 20.76
N VAL A 146 18.95 -18.24 19.45
CA VAL A 146 17.68 -17.83 18.79
C VAL A 146 16.89 -19.07 18.39
N SER A 147 15.60 -19.19 18.72
CA SER A 147 14.84 -20.37 18.30
C SER A 147 14.72 -20.45 16.76
N PRO A 148 14.54 -21.63 16.15
CA PRO A 148 14.30 -21.74 14.71
C PRO A 148 13.09 -20.92 14.24
N GLU A 149 12.04 -20.84 15.07
CA GLU A 149 10.83 -20.08 14.73
C GLU A 149 11.10 -18.57 14.70
N ASP A 150 11.80 -18.05 15.71
CA ASP A 150 12.18 -16.64 15.76
C ASP A 150 13.13 -16.30 14.61
N ARG A 151 14.04 -17.21 14.23
CA ARG A 151 14.93 -16.99 13.08
C ARG A 151 14.15 -16.83 11.78
N ARG A 152 13.06 -17.57 11.58
CA ARG A 152 12.19 -17.39 10.40
C ARG A 152 11.54 -16.02 10.37
N VAL A 153 11.10 -15.52 11.53
CA VAL A 153 10.59 -14.15 11.65
C VAL A 153 11.66 -13.14 11.26
N GLN A 154 12.89 -13.27 11.79
CA GLN A 154 14.01 -12.37 11.49
C GLN A 154 14.36 -12.35 10.00
N ILE A 155 14.39 -13.51 9.34
CA ILE A 155 14.63 -13.62 7.89
C ILE A 155 13.49 -12.96 7.11
N ALA A 156 12.23 -13.19 7.52
CA ALA A 156 11.07 -12.57 6.86
C ALA A 156 11.08 -11.04 7.02
N ALA A 157 11.42 -10.54 8.21
CA ALA A 157 11.56 -9.11 8.48
C ALA A 157 12.70 -8.49 7.65
N ALA A 158 13.83 -9.19 7.51
CA ALA A 158 14.94 -8.73 6.67
C ALA A 158 14.54 -8.61 5.19
N LYS A 159 13.76 -9.56 4.66
CA LYS A 159 13.23 -9.49 3.30
C LYS A 159 12.27 -8.32 3.12
N ALA A 160 11.35 -8.14 4.08
CA ALA A 160 10.46 -6.99 4.09
C ALA A 160 11.25 -5.68 4.09
N ARG A 161 12.28 -5.57 4.94
CA ARG A 161 13.14 -4.39 5.04
C ARG A 161 13.84 -4.03 3.74
N ILE A 162 14.41 -5.03 3.05
CA ILE A 162 15.04 -4.83 1.73
C ILE A 162 14.04 -4.23 0.73
N THR A 163 12.84 -4.81 0.66
CA THR A 163 11.77 -4.30 -0.22
C THR A 163 11.40 -2.86 0.11
N LEU A 164 11.26 -2.52 1.40
CA LEU A 164 10.89 -1.18 1.84
C LEU A 164 11.99 -0.16 1.52
N ASP A 165 13.24 -0.49 1.80
CA ASP A 165 14.39 0.37 1.51
C ASP A 165 14.55 0.58 0.00
N GLU A 166 14.44 -0.48 -0.81
CA GLU A 166 14.49 -0.40 -2.28
C GLU A 166 13.40 0.54 -2.81
N ARG A 167 12.17 0.39 -2.33
CA ARG A 167 11.03 1.24 -2.72
C ARG A 167 11.19 2.70 -2.32
N ARG A 168 11.96 2.98 -1.26
CA ARG A 168 12.30 4.34 -0.80
C ARG A 168 13.58 4.88 -1.45
N GLY A 169 14.32 4.06 -2.20
CA GLY A 169 15.62 4.42 -2.77
C GLY A 169 16.73 4.53 -1.71
N LEU A 170 16.58 3.81 -0.59
CA LEU A 170 17.56 3.73 0.49
C LEU A 170 18.43 2.49 0.34
N ALA A 171 19.64 2.54 0.89
CA ALA A 171 20.53 1.38 0.95
C ALA A 171 20.22 0.56 2.20
N THR A 172 19.97 -0.74 2.02
CA THR A 172 19.82 -1.67 3.14
C THR A 172 21.19 -2.06 3.72
N PRO A 173 21.37 -2.09 5.05
CA PRO A 173 22.58 -2.58 5.68
C PRO A 173 22.98 -4.00 5.24
N ASP A 174 24.27 -4.23 4.99
CA ASP A 174 24.80 -5.50 4.47
C ASP A 174 24.43 -6.72 5.33
N TRP A 175 24.33 -6.53 6.65
CA TRP A 175 23.98 -7.63 7.55
C TRP A 175 22.52 -8.07 7.42
N ILE A 176 21.61 -7.13 7.09
CA ILE A 176 20.20 -7.43 6.80
C ILE A 176 20.10 -8.16 5.47
N VAL A 177 20.89 -7.73 4.47
CA VAL A 177 21.00 -8.43 3.19
C VAL A 177 21.49 -9.87 3.40
N ALA A 178 22.57 -10.06 4.16
CA ALA A 178 23.08 -11.39 4.50
C ALA A 178 22.03 -12.25 5.22
N LEU A 179 21.32 -11.68 6.19
CA LEU A 179 20.24 -12.36 6.93
C LEU A 179 19.10 -12.80 6.00
N SER A 180 18.71 -11.96 5.04
CA SER A 180 17.63 -12.28 4.10
C SER A 180 17.92 -13.50 3.19
N LEU A 181 19.21 -13.77 2.93
CA LEU A 181 19.70 -14.85 2.09
C LEU A 181 19.79 -16.19 2.84
N GLU A 182 19.65 -16.18 4.15
CA GLU A 182 19.63 -17.41 4.94
C GLU A 182 18.41 -18.27 4.60
N LYS A 183 18.63 -19.60 4.63
CA LYS A 183 17.53 -20.55 4.49
C LYS A 183 16.87 -20.74 5.85
N PRO A 184 15.53 -20.60 5.94
CA PRO A 184 14.82 -21.00 7.14
C PRO A 184 14.99 -22.51 7.34
N GLU A 185 15.42 -22.92 8.55
CA GLU A 185 15.56 -24.33 8.96
C GLU A 185 14.20 -25.01 9.14
#